data_AF-A0A962PE32-F1
#
_entry.id   AF-A0A962PE32-F1
#
_cell.length_a   1.000
_cell.length_b   1.000
_cell.length_c   1.000
_cell.angle_alpha   90.00
_cell.angle_beta   90.00
_cell.angle_gamma   90.00
#
_symmetry.space_group_name_H-M   'P 1'
#
loop_
_entity.id
_entity.type
_entity.pdbx_description
1 polymer ?
#
loop_
_entity_poly.entity_id
_entity_poly.type
_entity_poly.pdbx_seq_one_letter_code
_entity_poly.pdbx_strand_id
1 'polypeptide(L)'
;MPTSPPTPLFSHRKYWAECFGPAPELPMSRAEMDALGWDSCDIVIVTGDAYIDHPSFGMAVIGRLLEAQGFRVGIIAQPQWHSAEPF
;
A
#
# COMPACT_ATOMS: atom_id res chain seq x y z
N MET A 1 -38.03 -7.28 6.33
CA MET A 1 -37.16 -6.11 6.13
C MET A 1 -36.75 -6.11 4.66
N PRO A 2 -37.02 -5.05 3.87
CA PRO A 2 -36.47 -4.98 2.52
C PRO A 2 -34.96 -4.73 2.65
N THR A 3 -34.15 -5.70 2.23
CA THR A 3 -32.70 -5.56 2.15
C THR A 3 -32.38 -4.71 0.94
N SER A 4 -31.77 -3.54 1.16
CA SER A 4 -31.23 -2.74 0.05
C SER A 4 -30.25 -3.59 -0.76
N PRO A 5 -30.19 -3.43 -2.10
CA PRO A 5 -29.21 -4.13 -2.90
C PRO A 5 -27.79 -3.79 -2.43
N PRO A 6 -26.84 -4.75 -2.48
CA PRO A 6 -25.47 -4.51 -2.04
C PRO A 6 -24.80 -3.46 -2.93
N THR A 7 -24.02 -2.58 -2.31
CA THR A 7 -23.21 -1.59 -3.02
C THR A 7 -22.16 -2.30 -3.89
N PRO A 8 -22.03 -1.95 -5.19
CA PRO A 8 -20.99 -2.54 -6.03
C PRO A 8 -19.58 -2.23 -5.52
N LEU A 9 -18.69 -3.22 -5.53
CA LEU A 9 -17.36 -3.13 -4.93
C LEU A 9 -16.54 -1.93 -5.42
N PHE A 10 -16.60 -1.61 -6.72
CA PHE A 10 -15.83 -0.53 -7.33
C PHE A 10 -16.60 0.79 -7.45
N SER A 11 -17.75 0.91 -6.79
CA SER A 11 -18.55 2.16 -6.80
C SER A 11 -18.12 3.16 -5.73
N HIS A 12 -17.25 2.76 -4.81
CA HIS A 12 -16.69 3.65 -3.81
C HIS A 12 -15.79 4.69 -4.44
N ARG A 13 -15.89 5.94 -3.95
CA ARG A 13 -14.97 7.01 -4.33
C ARG A 13 -13.56 6.61 -3.89
N LYS A 14 -12.61 6.74 -4.82
CA LYS A 14 -11.19 6.56 -4.53
C LYS A 14 -10.71 7.57 -3.48
N TYR A 15 -9.68 7.18 -2.76
CA TYR A 15 -9.07 8.00 -1.73
C TYR A 15 -8.27 9.16 -2.34
N TRP A 16 -8.02 10.20 -1.52
CA TRP A 16 -7.56 11.51 -1.99
C TRP A 16 -6.21 11.47 -2.71
N ALA A 17 -5.36 10.50 -2.38
CA ALA A 17 -4.01 10.38 -2.92
C ALA A 17 -3.98 9.84 -4.35
N GLU A 18 -5.14 9.53 -4.95
CA GLU A 18 -5.24 9.19 -6.38
C GLU A 18 -4.61 10.25 -7.30
N CYS A 19 -4.51 11.51 -6.84
CA CYS A 19 -3.90 12.62 -7.58
C CYS A 19 -2.39 12.46 -7.83
N PHE A 20 -1.69 11.67 -7.02
CA PHE A 20 -0.27 11.38 -7.23
C PHE A 20 -0.01 10.35 -8.33
N GLY A 21 -1.04 9.60 -8.73
CA GLY A 21 -0.87 8.45 -9.61
C GLY A 21 -0.17 7.27 -8.93
N PRO A 22 0.01 6.15 -9.67
CA PRO A 22 0.70 4.97 -9.15
C PRO A 22 2.21 5.21 -9.06
N ALA A 23 2.83 4.74 -7.98
CA ALA A 23 4.27 4.71 -7.82
C ALA A 23 4.88 3.62 -8.72
N PRO A 24 6.11 3.81 -9.27
CA PRO A 24 6.80 2.76 -10.01
C PRO A 24 6.96 1.47 -9.20
N GLU A 25 7.27 1.61 -7.92
CA GLU A 25 7.37 0.54 -6.91
C GLU A 25 6.89 1.08 -5.56
N LEU A 26 6.47 0.19 -4.65
CA LEU A 26 6.04 0.62 -3.32
C LEU A 26 7.28 1.05 -2.51
N PRO A 27 7.31 2.28 -1.95
CA PRO A 27 8.46 2.75 -1.20
C PRO A 27 8.67 1.93 0.07
N MET A 28 9.93 1.67 0.38
CA MET A 28 10.40 0.98 1.58
C MET A 28 11.20 1.90 2.51
N SER A 29 11.49 3.13 2.06
CA SER A 29 12.30 4.10 2.79
C SER A 29 11.75 5.53 2.71
N ARG A 30 12.21 6.38 3.63
CA ARG A 30 11.93 7.83 3.61
C ARG A 30 12.40 8.48 2.30
N ALA A 31 13.59 8.09 1.81
CA ALA A 31 14.17 8.67 0.62
C ALA A 31 13.33 8.36 -0.64
N GLU A 32 12.79 7.15 -0.74
CA GLU A 32 11.88 6.79 -1.84
C GLU A 32 10.54 7.54 -1.71
N MET A 33 10.00 7.70 -0.50
CA MET A 33 8.83 8.57 -0.29
C MET A 33 9.10 10.01 -0.71
N ASP A 34 10.27 10.56 -0.39
CA ASP A 34 10.66 11.91 -0.82
C ASP A 34 10.72 12.03 -2.35
N ALA A 35 11.26 11.01 -3.04
CA ALA A 35 11.29 10.96 -4.49
C ALA A 35 9.88 10.90 -5.12
N LEU A 36 8.91 10.30 -4.42
CA LEU A 36 7.50 10.29 -4.80
C LEU A 36 6.75 11.56 -4.38
N GLY A 37 7.39 12.47 -3.63
CA GLY A 37 6.75 13.66 -3.06
C GLY A 37 5.79 13.35 -1.92
N TRP A 38 5.93 12.19 -1.27
CA TRP A 38 5.07 11.74 -0.18
C TRP A 38 5.66 12.13 1.17
N ASP A 39 4.88 12.83 1.98
CA ASP A 39 5.24 13.14 3.36
C ASP A 39 5.05 11.95 4.32
N SER A 40 4.25 10.97 3.92
CA SER A 40 3.81 9.82 4.72
C SER A 40 3.16 8.75 3.84
N CYS A 41 3.07 7.53 4.36
CA CYS A 41 2.19 6.49 3.83
C CYS A 41 0.85 6.54 4.56
N ASP A 42 -0.25 6.29 3.83
CA ASP A 42 -1.56 6.07 4.44
C ASP A 42 -1.67 4.65 5.01
N ILE A 43 -1.01 3.69 4.35
CA ILE A 43 -0.95 2.28 4.74
C ILE A 43 0.50 1.80 4.60
N VAL A 44 0.96 1.02 5.58
CA VAL A 44 2.25 0.31 5.49
C VAL A 44 1.99 -1.19 5.61
N ILE A 45 2.43 -1.95 4.59
CA ILE A 45 2.38 -3.41 4.61
C ILE A 45 3.67 -3.92 5.24
N VAL A 46 3.58 -4.68 6.32
CA VAL A 46 4.75 -5.33 6.94
C VAL A 46 4.68 -6.83 6.65
N THR A 47 5.75 -7.38 6.07
CA THR A 47 5.83 -8.79 5.68
C THR A 47 7.14 -9.43 6.11
N GLY A 48 7.08 -10.72 6.50
CA GLY A 48 8.27 -11.54 6.78
C GLY A 48 8.89 -12.20 5.55
N ASP A 49 8.28 -12.02 4.38
CA ASP A 49 8.75 -12.54 3.10
C ASP A 49 9.54 -11.47 2.32
N ALA A 50 10.31 -11.88 1.32
CA ALA A 50 10.94 -10.96 0.39
C ALA A 50 9.88 -10.19 -0.41
N TYR A 51 10.16 -8.93 -0.72
CA TYR A 51 9.33 -8.15 -1.63
C TYR A 51 9.88 -8.22 -3.05
N ILE A 52 9.02 -8.68 -3.95
CA ILE A 52 9.16 -8.54 -5.40
C ILE A 52 7.80 -8.05 -5.89
N ASP A 53 7.80 -6.97 -6.67
CA ASP A 53 6.56 -6.43 -7.22
C ASP A 53 6.05 -7.29 -8.38
N HIS A 54 5.47 -8.45 -8.05
CA HIS A 54 5.04 -9.45 -9.02
C HIS A 54 3.66 -10.01 -8.63
N PRO A 55 2.73 -10.26 -9.58
CA PRO A 55 1.37 -10.70 -9.27
C PRO A 55 1.26 -12.06 -8.55
N SER A 56 2.32 -12.87 -8.55
CA SER A 56 2.39 -14.10 -7.75
C SER A 56 2.63 -13.86 -6.26
N PHE A 57 2.95 -12.62 -5.86
CA PHE A 57 3.31 -12.24 -4.50
C PHE A 57 2.12 -11.50 -3.86
N GLY A 58 1.54 -12.07 -2.80
CA GLY A 58 0.28 -11.58 -2.22
C GLY A 58 0.36 -10.13 -1.71
N MET A 59 1.48 -9.75 -1.07
CA MET A 59 1.72 -8.38 -0.61
C MET A 59 1.76 -7.37 -1.76
N ALA A 60 2.32 -7.75 -2.92
CA ALA A 60 2.35 -6.89 -4.11
C ALA A 60 0.92 -6.68 -4.64
N VAL A 61 0.13 -7.75 -4.75
CA VAL A 61 -1.29 -7.65 -5.16
C VAL A 61 -2.10 -6.76 -4.21
N ILE A 62 -1.95 -6.95 -2.91
CA ILE A 62 -2.64 -6.14 -1.90
C ILE A 62 -2.21 -4.66 -2.01
N GLY A 63 -0.91 -4.40 -2.10
CA GLY A 63 -0.39 -3.04 -2.21
C GLY A 63 -0.88 -2.32 -3.47
N ARG A 64 -0.82 -2.99 -4.63
CA ARG A 64 -1.31 -2.44 -5.90
C ARG A 64 -2.83 -2.26 -5.93
N LEU A 65 -3.58 -3.14 -5.27
CA LEU A 65 -5.04 -2.96 -5.14
C LEU A 65 -5.36 -1.71 -4.31
N LEU A 66 -4.69 -1.52 -3.17
CA LEU A 66 -4.88 -0.35 -2.31
C LEU A 66 -4.43 0.94 -3.00
N GLU A 67 -3.30 0.92 -3.69
CA GLU A 67 -2.83 2.05 -4.50
C GLU A 67 -3.84 2.40 -5.61
N ALA A 68 -4.43 1.39 -6.28
CA ALA A 68 -5.47 1.61 -7.29
C ALA A 68 -6.77 2.22 -6.70
N GLN A 69 -6.99 2.05 -5.39
CA GLN A 69 -8.05 2.73 -4.64
C GLN A 69 -7.65 4.14 -4.16
N GLY A 70 -6.45 4.63 -4.50
CA GLY A 70 -6.00 5.99 -4.24
C GLY A 70 -5.26 6.20 -2.92
N PHE A 71 -4.75 5.14 -2.29
CA PHE A 71 -3.95 5.23 -1.07
C PHE A 71 -2.45 5.30 -1.38
N ARG A 72 -1.68 6.02 -0.55
CA ARG A 72 -0.21 5.92 -0.55
C ARG A 72 0.19 4.71 0.28
N VAL A 73 0.77 3.71 -0.38
CA VAL A 73 1.09 2.43 0.24
C VAL A 73 2.60 2.24 0.24
N GLY A 74 3.18 2.05 1.42
CA GLY A 74 4.56 1.61 1.59
C GLY A 74 4.64 0.15 1.99
N ILE A 75 5.82 -0.46 1.85
CA ILE A 75 6.06 -1.83 2.27
C ILE A 75 7.35 -1.95 3.09
N ILE A 76 7.33 -2.79 4.12
CA ILE A 76 8.51 -3.17 4.90
C ILE A 76 8.62 -4.69 4.81
N ALA A 77 9.58 -5.14 4.00
CA ALA A 77 9.87 -6.56 3.82
C ALA A 77 11.03 -6.98 4.74
N GLN A 78 10.83 -8.08 5.46
CA GLN A 78 11.81 -8.65 6.38
C GLN A 78 12.39 -7.60 7.36
N PRO A 79 11.54 -6.91 8.15
CA PRO A 79 12.06 -6.01 9.17
C PRO A 79 12.99 -6.75 10.12
N GLN A 80 13.95 -6.03 10.69
CA GLN A 80 14.84 -6.57 11.71
C GLN A 80 14.01 -7.10 12.88
N TRP A 81 13.96 -8.42 13.03
CA TRP A 81 13.10 -9.09 14.01
C TRP A 81 13.86 -9.55 15.26
N HIS A 82 15.18 -9.40 15.27
CA HIS A 82 16.03 -9.74 16.42
C HIS A 82 16.00 -8.69 17.54
N SER A 83 15.54 -7.47 17.26
CA SER A 83 15.47 -6.38 18.25
C SER A 83 14.33 -5.42 17.91
N ALA A 84 13.66 -4.90 18.94
CA ALA A 84 12.63 -3.88 18.83
C ALA A 84 13.19 -2.45 18.98
N GLU A 85 14.49 -2.28 19.25
CA GLU A 85 15.14 -0.98 19.45
C GLU A 85 14.91 0.09 18.35
N PRO A 86 14.70 -0.27 17.07
CA PRO A 86 14.37 0.71 16.02
C PRO A 86 12.94 1.26 16.06
N PHE A 87 12.06 0.73 16.93
CA PHE A 87 10.66 1.14 17.08
C PHE A 87 10.44 1.95 18.36
#